data_AF-A0A915YHJ0-F1
#
_entry.id   AF-A0A915YHJ0-F1
#
_cell.length_a   1.000
_cell.length_b   1.000
_cell.length_c   1.000
_cell.angle_alpha   90.00
_cell.angle_beta   90.00
_cell.angle_gamma   90.00
#
_symmetry.space_group_name_H-M   'P 1'
#
loop_
_entity.id
_entity.type
_entity.pdbx_description
1 polymer ?
#
loop_
_entity_poly.entity_id
_entity_poly.type
_entity_poly.pdbx_seq_one_letter_code
_entity_poly.pdbx_strand_id
1 'polypeptide(L)'
;MKQILTILLISIASTIGAQNTWHKCGFDHVIHHLNQQNPGYQQHIDAVFDEAYRIGQQTQHSRTIHTIPVAVHVVWKTASEKVSECKIIEQINILNEDYRRQNADASNLRPIFNSIAADTEIEFRLDTIIWTQSNIDFHSLGPFGGLFPDPTSIDSVKGTSPPLNTDNYLNIWMLNLGSGGLLGYAYPPDSLPNWPAGASAPNSTKEGVVLHYEVVGGPTSITVGGGFGAPPTTINTQGRTATHEVGHYLGLRHIWGDGVNNGGLFPQPSCLADDGIGDTPNCLDRSEFDCDTTKNSCDSTLAGDMPDMIENYMDYSAESCMNSFTLGQKNLMKGVLNSARAGLANAVDKNRPAYDAILNAQPLTVNTGNTCVNTFAATNANASVSIPDAPCMGTIANDVWFSFTATSSDVILEVSNITNVTGNSNAMAYELFAGACDSLTSLACGSTGSSALSGLTTGEVYYVRIYSMSTADSHNFDVCIRNNNVVAIDQLQQIMAKSINISPNPTTGTITIDIDNTVNFEGFVSIKNILGQSISNTIEIDNTNNQLVLSLVNENNGMYLIEVTLNKHKIVKKVLLQK
;
A
#
# COMPACT_ATOMS: atom_id res chain seq x y z
N MET A 1 -30.25 77.82 28.51
CA MET A 1 -29.80 77.11 29.73
C MET A 1 -30.45 75.73 29.74
N LYS A 2 -29.64 74.66 29.84
CA LYS A 2 -30.00 73.30 30.32
C LYS A 2 -30.91 72.50 29.37
N GLN A 3 -30.69 71.22 29.06
CA GLN A 3 -29.75 70.20 29.52
C GLN A 3 -29.68 69.14 28.41
N ILE A 4 -28.46 68.74 28.02
CA ILE A 4 -28.22 67.56 27.19
C ILE A 4 -28.34 66.35 28.12
N LEU A 5 -29.27 65.44 27.84
CA LEU A 5 -29.40 64.17 28.55
C LEU A 5 -28.67 63.10 27.74
N THR A 6 -27.46 62.76 28.17
CA THR A 6 -26.67 61.65 27.64
C THR A 6 -27.22 60.34 28.20
N ILE A 7 -27.82 59.51 27.35
CA ILE A 7 -28.15 58.11 27.68
C ILE A 7 -26.90 57.27 27.41
N LEU A 8 -26.27 56.82 28.48
CA LEU A 8 -25.13 55.90 28.46
C LEU A 8 -25.65 54.48 28.17
N LEU A 9 -25.51 54.01 26.93
CA LEU A 9 -25.64 52.58 26.62
C LEU A 9 -24.38 51.88 27.15
N ILE A 10 -24.52 51.13 28.24
CA ILE A 10 -23.51 50.19 28.69
C ILE A 10 -23.59 48.96 27.78
N SER A 11 -22.73 48.92 26.76
CA SER A 11 -22.44 47.70 26.00
C SER A 11 -21.60 46.78 26.88
N ILE A 12 -22.22 45.79 27.51
CA ILE A 12 -21.52 44.63 28.05
C ILE A 12 -21.01 43.86 26.83
N ALA A 13 -19.74 44.09 26.48
CA ALA A 13 -19.03 43.24 25.54
C ALA A 13 -18.77 41.91 26.25
N SER A 14 -19.71 40.97 26.11
CA SER A 14 -19.42 39.56 26.33
C SER A 14 -18.40 39.19 25.26
N THR A 15 -17.13 39.01 25.65
CA THR A 15 -16.17 38.31 24.81
C THR A 15 -16.63 36.86 24.69
N ILE A 16 -17.47 36.59 23.69
CA ILE A 16 -17.68 35.22 23.21
C ILE A 16 -16.32 34.84 22.60
N GLY A 17 -15.50 34.12 23.36
CA GLY A 17 -14.43 33.36 22.75
C GLY A 17 -15.09 32.36 21.82
N ALA A 18 -14.93 32.52 20.51
CA ALA A 18 -15.26 31.46 19.58
C ALA A 18 -14.39 30.26 19.96
N GLN A 19 -14.98 29.22 20.53
CA GLN A 19 -14.34 27.92 20.64
C GLN A 19 -14.19 27.41 19.21
N ASN A 20 -12.97 27.07 18.80
CA ASN A 20 -12.72 26.46 17.50
C ASN A 20 -13.23 25.03 17.54
N THR A 21 -14.52 24.82 17.25
CA THR A 21 -15.09 23.46 17.19
C THR A 21 -14.74 22.84 15.85
N TRP A 22 -13.79 21.92 15.88
CA TRP A 22 -13.41 21.06 14.75
C TRP A 22 -14.11 19.71 14.89
N HIS A 23 -14.69 19.20 13.80
CA HIS A 23 -15.37 17.91 13.81
C HIS A 23 -14.51 16.86 13.12
N LYS A 24 -13.68 16.14 13.89
CA LYS A 24 -12.83 15.05 13.37
C LYS A 24 -13.69 13.97 12.70
N CYS A 25 -14.74 13.53 13.39
CA CYS A 25 -15.71 12.55 12.92
C CYS A 25 -17.12 13.17 12.79
N GLY A 26 -17.85 12.71 11.77
CA GLY A 26 -19.22 13.10 11.47
C GLY A 26 -20.29 12.18 12.05
N PHE A 27 -19.90 11.18 12.86
CA PHE A 27 -20.79 10.19 13.44
C PHE A 27 -21.99 10.85 14.15
N ASP A 28 -21.75 11.77 15.09
CA ASP A 28 -22.82 12.47 15.82
C ASP A 28 -23.80 13.19 14.90
N HIS A 29 -23.30 13.78 13.81
CA HIS A 29 -24.13 14.48 12.83
C HIS A 29 -25.03 13.53 12.06
N VAL A 30 -24.51 12.36 11.66
CA VAL A 30 -25.28 11.30 11.01
C VAL A 30 -26.35 10.77 11.96
N ILE A 31 -25.98 10.45 13.19
CA ILE A 31 -26.91 9.94 14.22
C ILE A 31 -27.99 10.99 14.54
N HIS A 32 -27.62 12.27 14.67
CA HIS A 32 -28.55 13.36 14.91
C HIS A 32 -29.56 13.54 13.76
N HIS A 33 -29.07 13.51 12.51
CA HIS A 33 -29.92 13.61 11.33
C HIS A 33 -30.97 12.50 11.28
N LEU A 34 -30.55 11.26 11.53
CA LEU A 34 -31.43 10.10 11.48
C LEU A 34 -32.42 10.08 12.67
N ASN A 35 -32.00 10.57 13.85
CA ASN A 35 -32.88 10.81 15.01
C ASN A 35 -34.06 11.75 14.67
N GLN A 36 -33.83 12.79 13.88
CA GLN A 36 -34.90 13.73 13.49
C GLN A 36 -35.91 13.11 12.51
N GLN A 37 -35.49 12.12 11.72
CA GLN A 37 -36.33 11.51 10.69
C GLN A 37 -37.15 10.31 11.21
N ASN A 38 -36.78 9.74 12.36
CA ASN A 38 -37.28 8.45 12.79
C ASN A 38 -37.61 8.42 14.31
N PRO A 39 -38.88 8.45 14.72
CA PRO A 39 -39.26 8.32 16.13
C PRO A 39 -38.95 6.93 16.72
N GLY A 40 -38.48 6.87 17.97
CA GLY A 40 -38.07 5.61 18.64
C GLY A 40 -36.58 5.28 18.46
N TYR A 41 -35.81 6.26 18.00
CA TYR A 41 -34.45 6.08 17.56
C TYR A 41 -33.48 5.67 18.66
N GLN A 42 -33.14 6.57 19.56
CA GLN A 42 -32.18 6.27 20.62
C GLN A 42 -32.42 4.94 21.37
N GLN A 43 -33.68 4.58 21.61
CA GLN A 43 -34.08 3.35 22.32
C GLN A 43 -33.74 2.06 21.58
N HIS A 44 -33.74 2.10 20.24
CA HIS A 44 -33.08 1.04 19.52
C HIS A 44 -31.59 1.17 19.89
N ILE A 45 -30.80 2.17 19.48
CA ILE A 45 -29.31 2.22 19.65
C ILE A 45 -28.77 1.49 20.90
N ASP A 46 -29.36 1.81 22.04
CA ASP A 46 -28.96 1.31 23.35
C ASP A 46 -29.11 -0.23 23.50
N ALA A 47 -30.17 -0.88 23.02
CA ALA A 47 -30.31 -2.32 23.30
C ALA A 47 -29.36 -3.24 22.47
N VAL A 48 -28.63 -2.69 21.48
CA VAL A 48 -27.70 -3.40 20.57
C VAL A 48 -26.38 -3.36 21.19
N PHE A 49 -26.06 -2.17 21.67
CA PHE A 49 -24.98 -2.01 22.57
C PHE A 49 -25.15 -3.06 23.67
N ASP A 50 -26.31 -3.16 24.32
CA ASP A 50 -26.55 -4.17 25.36
C ASP A 50 -26.39 -5.62 24.86
N GLU A 51 -26.97 -5.99 23.71
CA GLU A 51 -26.88 -7.36 23.19
C GLU A 51 -25.46 -7.72 22.73
N ALA A 52 -24.80 -6.84 21.99
CA ALA A 52 -23.41 -7.01 21.56
C ALA A 52 -22.47 -7.03 22.77
N TYR A 53 -22.68 -6.15 23.75
CA TYR A 53 -21.96 -6.13 25.01
C TYR A 53 -22.13 -7.47 25.74
N ARG A 54 -23.37 -7.97 25.88
CA ARG A 54 -23.67 -9.26 26.50
C ARG A 54 -22.97 -10.42 25.78
N ILE A 55 -23.04 -10.48 24.46
CA ILE A 55 -22.36 -11.52 23.64
C ILE A 55 -20.84 -11.39 23.75
N GLY A 56 -20.31 -10.18 23.70
CA GLY A 56 -18.90 -9.86 23.89
C GLY A 56 -18.37 -10.37 25.23
N GLN A 57 -19.10 -10.09 26.31
CA GLN A 57 -18.76 -10.58 27.65
C GLN A 57 -18.80 -12.12 27.75
N GLN A 58 -19.71 -12.78 27.04
CA GLN A 58 -19.77 -14.25 27.00
C GLN A 58 -18.60 -14.87 26.21
N THR A 59 -18.06 -14.13 25.25
CA THR A 59 -17.02 -14.59 24.32
C THR A 59 -15.64 -13.98 24.62
N GLN A 60 -15.47 -13.25 25.71
CA GLN A 60 -14.24 -12.52 26.06
C GLN A 60 -12.98 -13.39 26.16
N HIS A 61 -13.14 -14.70 26.44
CA HIS A 61 -12.03 -15.65 26.48
C HIS A 61 -11.74 -16.30 25.12
N SER A 62 -12.61 -16.10 24.13
CA SER A 62 -12.40 -16.57 22.77
C SER A 62 -11.25 -15.81 22.13
N ARG A 63 -10.27 -16.57 21.64
CA ARG A 63 -9.09 -16.06 20.92
C ARG A 63 -9.25 -16.15 19.40
N THR A 64 -10.49 -16.32 18.91
CA THR A 64 -10.77 -16.34 17.47
C THR A 64 -10.39 -14.99 16.87
N ILE A 65 -9.55 -15.05 15.83
CA ILE A 65 -9.23 -13.90 14.98
C ILE A 65 -10.32 -13.80 13.91
N HIS A 66 -10.91 -12.61 13.77
CA HIS A 66 -11.87 -12.31 12.72
C HIS A 66 -11.19 -11.51 11.61
N THR A 67 -11.03 -12.11 10.43
CA THR A 67 -10.48 -11.42 9.25
C THR A 67 -11.62 -10.85 8.41
N ILE A 68 -11.76 -9.53 8.42
CA ILE A 68 -12.82 -8.78 7.76
C ILE A 68 -12.40 -8.45 6.32
N PRO A 69 -13.14 -8.90 5.29
CA PRO A 69 -12.89 -8.49 3.91
C PRO A 69 -13.27 -7.03 3.69
N VAL A 70 -12.40 -6.28 3.01
CA VAL A 70 -12.57 -4.85 2.76
C VAL A 70 -12.71 -4.57 1.27
N ALA A 71 -13.76 -3.85 0.91
CA ALA A 71 -13.94 -3.26 -0.42
C ALA A 71 -13.70 -1.75 -0.33
N VAL A 72 -12.68 -1.25 -1.02
CA VAL A 72 -12.34 0.18 -1.02
C VAL A 72 -12.92 0.85 -2.25
N HIS A 73 -13.62 1.96 -2.08
CA HIS A 73 -14.20 2.77 -3.14
C HIS A 73 -13.43 4.09 -3.22
N VAL A 74 -12.58 4.25 -4.22
CA VAL A 74 -11.89 5.52 -4.48
C VAL A 74 -12.78 6.35 -5.41
N VAL A 75 -13.31 7.45 -4.90
CA VAL A 75 -14.17 8.36 -5.67
C VAL A 75 -13.52 9.73 -5.76
N TRP A 76 -13.13 10.12 -6.98
CA TRP A 76 -12.35 11.34 -7.21
C TRP A 76 -12.92 12.19 -8.35
N LYS A 77 -12.70 13.50 -8.29
CA LYS A 77 -12.99 14.45 -9.36
C LYS A 77 -11.71 14.87 -10.06
N THR A 78 -10.69 15.22 -9.30
CA THR A 78 -9.37 15.64 -9.81
C THR A 78 -8.31 14.58 -9.58
N ALA A 79 -7.21 14.62 -10.33
CA ALA A 79 -6.13 13.65 -10.20
C ALA A 79 -5.48 13.67 -8.79
N SER A 80 -5.46 14.81 -8.11
CA SER A 80 -4.94 14.94 -6.75
C SER A 80 -5.81 14.28 -5.68
N GLU A 81 -7.11 14.11 -5.95
CA GLU A 81 -8.04 13.44 -5.04
C GLU A 81 -8.02 11.91 -5.20
N LYS A 82 -7.37 11.41 -6.25
CA LYS A 82 -7.29 9.99 -6.52
C LYS A 82 -6.23 9.35 -5.62
N VAL A 83 -6.68 8.82 -4.49
CA VAL A 83 -5.85 8.07 -3.54
C VAL A 83 -5.15 6.92 -4.29
N SER A 84 -3.82 6.82 -4.13
CA SER A 84 -3.03 5.72 -4.72
C SER A 84 -3.37 4.39 -4.05
N GLU A 85 -3.17 3.28 -4.77
CA GLU A 85 -3.30 1.95 -4.17
C GLU A 85 -2.34 1.78 -2.97
N CYS A 86 -1.14 2.33 -3.05
CA CYS A 86 -0.15 2.25 -1.99
C CYS A 86 -0.63 2.91 -0.69
N LYS A 87 -1.28 4.07 -0.77
CA LYS A 87 -1.92 4.70 0.38
C LYS A 87 -3.07 3.87 0.95
N ILE A 88 -3.81 3.18 0.08
CA ILE A 88 -4.87 2.25 0.51
C ILE A 88 -4.27 1.07 1.27
N ILE A 89 -3.22 0.42 0.73
CA ILE A 89 -2.57 -0.71 1.40
C ILE A 89 -1.91 -0.26 2.71
N GLU A 90 -1.23 0.90 2.72
CA GLU A 90 -0.69 1.51 3.93
C GLU A 90 -1.79 1.68 4.99
N GLN A 91 -2.97 2.18 4.60
CA GLN A 91 -4.10 2.31 5.52
C GLN A 91 -4.62 0.97 6.06
N ILE A 92 -4.66 -0.07 5.22
CA ILE A 92 -5.07 -1.42 5.67
C ILE A 92 -4.03 -2.01 6.63
N ASN A 93 -2.73 -1.76 6.42
CA ASN A 93 -1.68 -2.17 7.34
C ASN A 93 -1.81 -1.44 8.69
N ILE A 94 -2.04 -0.13 8.67
CA ILE A 94 -2.31 0.70 9.86
C ILE A 94 -3.50 0.16 10.65
N LEU A 95 -4.61 -0.20 9.98
CA LEU A 95 -5.76 -0.84 10.64
C LEU A 95 -5.37 -2.17 11.29
N ASN A 96 -4.63 -3.03 10.60
CA ASN A 96 -4.16 -4.29 11.17
C ASN A 96 -3.23 -4.06 12.37
N GLU A 97 -2.31 -3.10 12.28
CA GLU A 97 -1.42 -2.73 13.39
C GLU A 97 -2.21 -2.29 14.62
N ASP A 98 -3.21 -1.43 14.46
CA ASP A 98 -3.99 -0.89 15.58
C ASP A 98 -4.90 -1.93 16.22
N TYR A 99 -5.64 -2.66 15.39
CA TYR A 99 -6.59 -3.66 15.86
C TYR A 99 -5.89 -4.91 16.39
N ARG A 100 -4.66 -5.21 15.95
CA ARG A 100 -3.86 -6.30 16.51
C ARG A 100 -2.89 -5.85 17.60
N ARG A 101 -2.88 -4.56 17.95
CA ARG A 101 -1.93 -3.96 18.90
C ARG A 101 -0.46 -4.25 18.53
N GLN A 102 -0.18 -4.22 17.24
CA GLN A 102 1.17 -4.33 16.65
C GLN A 102 1.74 -2.97 16.25
N ASN A 103 0.96 -1.89 16.43
CA ASN A 103 1.40 -0.50 16.25
C ASN A 103 2.62 -0.18 17.13
N ALA A 104 3.67 0.40 16.54
CA ALA A 104 4.94 0.64 17.23
C ALA A 104 4.81 1.58 18.46
N ASP A 105 3.89 2.52 18.38
CA ASP A 105 3.53 3.48 19.43
C ASP A 105 2.67 2.87 20.56
N ALA A 106 2.28 1.59 20.49
CA ALA A 106 1.61 0.87 21.59
C ALA A 106 2.42 0.91 22.90
N SER A 107 3.75 1.03 22.78
CA SER A 107 4.69 1.18 23.90
C SER A 107 4.62 2.54 24.61
N ASN A 108 3.99 3.55 23.99
CA ASN A 108 3.79 4.88 24.56
C ASN A 108 2.58 4.96 25.48
N LEU A 109 1.77 3.89 25.57
CA LEU A 109 0.61 3.86 26.46
C LEU A 109 1.03 4.14 27.91
N ARG A 110 0.33 5.07 28.58
CA ARG A 110 0.57 5.36 30.00
C ARG A 110 0.42 4.07 30.84
N PRO A 111 1.36 3.78 31.77
CA PRO A 111 1.37 2.53 32.53
C PRO A 111 0.09 2.20 33.30
N ILE A 112 -0.69 3.22 33.69
CA ILE A 112 -1.98 3.05 34.38
C ILE A 112 -3.02 2.30 33.54
N PHE A 113 -2.92 2.33 32.21
CA PHE A 113 -3.85 1.65 31.29
C PHE A 113 -3.30 0.35 30.71
N ASN A 114 -2.07 -0.06 31.07
CA ASN A 114 -1.47 -1.28 30.49
C ASN A 114 -2.30 -2.54 30.72
N SER A 115 -3.02 -2.63 31.85
CA SER A 115 -3.84 -3.80 32.18
C SER A 115 -5.14 -3.91 31.36
N ILE A 116 -5.58 -2.81 30.75
CA ILE A 116 -6.83 -2.75 29.97
C ILE A 116 -6.58 -2.66 28.46
N ALA A 117 -5.34 -2.52 28.01
CA ALA A 117 -5.03 -2.44 26.58
C ALA A 117 -5.28 -3.78 25.86
N ALA A 118 -5.80 -3.73 24.63
CA ALA A 118 -6.24 -4.93 23.93
C ALA A 118 -5.61 -5.11 22.54
N ASP A 119 -5.15 -6.34 22.24
CA ASP A 119 -5.23 -6.92 20.89
C ASP A 119 -6.68 -7.33 20.68
N THR A 120 -7.38 -6.67 19.75
CA THR A 120 -8.80 -6.89 19.47
C THR A 120 -9.08 -8.24 18.80
N GLU A 121 -8.06 -8.87 18.24
CA GLU A 121 -8.14 -10.09 17.41
C GLU A 121 -9.03 -9.88 16.17
N ILE A 122 -8.99 -8.68 15.59
CA ILE A 122 -9.65 -8.34 14.33
C ILE A 122 -8.56 -7.97 13.33
N GLU A 123 -8.66 -8.52 12.13
CA GLU A 123 -7.77 -8.24 11.00
C GLU A 123 -8.59 -7.76 9.81
N PHE A 124 -7.97 -7.02 8.91
CA PHE A 124 -8.58 -6.50 7.70
C PHE A 124 -7.81 -7.00 6.49
N ARG A 125 -8.53 -7.54 5.52
CA ARG A 125 -7.98 -7.97 4.25
C ARG A 125 -8.58 -7.16 3.12
N LEU A 126 -7.76 -6.40 2.41
CA LEU A 126 -8.19 -5.76 1.18
C LEU A 126 -8.59 -6.85 0.17
N ASP A 127 -9.81 -6.76 -0.36
CA ASP A 127 -10.40 -7.76 -1.26
C ASP A 127 -10.66 -7.20 -2.66
N THR A 128 -10.88 -5.89 -2.76
CA THR A 128 -11.05 -5.19 -4.04
C THR A 128 -10.89 -3.68 -3.86
N ILE A 129 -10.52 -3.01 -4.94
CA ILE A 129 -10.58 -1.55 -5.06
C ILE A 129 -11.47 -1.20 -6.25
N ILE A 130 -12.48 -0.38 -6.00
CA ILE A 130 -13.43 0.13 -6.96
C ILE A 130 -13.09 1.58 -7.23
N TRP A 131 -12.74 1.86 -8.48
CA TRP A 131 -12.27 3.17 -8.91
C TRP A 131 -13.40 3.88 -9.64
N THR A 132 -13.85 5.04 -9.16
CA THR A 132 -14.96 5.80 -9.75
C THR A 132 -14.63 7.28 -9.89
N GLN A 133 -14.41 7.75 -11.12
CA GLN A 133 -14.33 9.20 -11.37
C GLN A 133 -15.73 9.81 -11.39
N SER A 134 -15.94 10.88 -10.62
CA SER A 134 -17.23 11.56 -10.50
C SER A 134 -17.06 13.08 -10.52
N ASN A 135 -18.02 13.78 -11.12
CA ASN A 135 -18.10 15.25 -11.07
C ASN A 135 -18.99 15.75 -9.90
N ILE A 136 -19.51 14.84 -9.08
CA ILE A 136 -20.31 15.20 -7.92
C ILE A 136 -19.40 15.81 -6.87
N ASP A 137 -19.72 17.02 -6.46
CA ASP A 137 -19.08 17.68 -5.33
C ASP A 137 -19.70 17.15 -4.05
N PHE A 138 -18.91 16.43 -3.25
CA PHE A 138 -19.33 15.88 -1.95
C PHE A 138 -19.13 16.89 -0.83
N HIS A 139 -19.40 18.16 -1.13
CA HIS A 139 -19.13 19.26 -0.21
C HIS A 139 -20.30 19.51 0.74
N SER A 140 -19.95 19.32 2.00
CA SER A 140 -20.56 19.79 3.23
C SER A 140 -20.74 21.32 3.25
N LEU A 141 -21.78 21.87 2.63
CA LEU A 141 -22.32 23.18 3.05
C LEU A 141 -23.82 23.03 3.28
N GLY A 142 -24.21 22.63 4.49
CA GLY A 142 -25.60 22.67 4.91
C GLY A 142 -26.20 24.09 4.86
N PRO A 143 -27.53 24.25 5.02
CA PRO A 143 -28.28 25.50 4.79
C PRO A 143 -27.97 26.70 5.71
N PHE A 144 -26.84 26.67 6.43
CA PHE A 144 -26.33 27.76 7.26
C PHE A 144 -24.89 28.16 6.91
N GLY A 145 -24.44 27.98 5.67
CA GLY A 145 -23.16 28.53 5.19
C GLY A 145 -21.93 27.71 5.59
N GLY A 146 -22.05 26.38 5.66
CA GLY A 146 -20.91 25.50 5.94
C GLY A 146 -20.64 25.21 7.40
N LEU A 147 -21.58 25.53 8.29
CA LEU A 147 -21.47 25.18 9.70
C LEU A 147 -21.42 23.66 9.92
N PHE A 148 -22.05 22.88 9.05
CA PHE A 148 -22.16 21.44 9.14
C PHE A 148 -22.23 20.78 7.76
N PRO A 149 -21.85 19.50 7.64
CA PRO A 149 -22.13 18.69 6.47
C PRO A 149 -23.60 18.71 6.10
N ASP A 150 -23.89 18.85 4.80
CA ASP A 150 -25.24 18.63 4.30
C ASP A 150 -25.52 17.12 4.40
N PRO A 151 -26.39 16.68 5.31
CA PRO A 151 -26.66 15.26 5.48
C PRO A 151 -27.35 14.65 4.25
N THR A 152 -27.86 15.46 3.31
CA THR A 152 -28.46 14.97 2.07
C THR A 152 -27.42 14.64 0.98
N SER A 153 -26.22 15.23 1.04
CA SER A 153 -25.13 14.95 0.09
C SER A 153 -24.17 13.87 0.59
N ILE A 154 -24.11 13.63 1.91
CA ILE A 154 -23.17 12.70 2.56
C ILE A 154 -23.21 11.29 1.94
N ASP A 155 -24.39 10.77 1.60
CA ASP A 155 -24.56 9.42 1.03
C ASP A 155 -24.72 9.37 -0.48
N SER A 156 -24.63 10.52 -1.16
CA SER A 156 -24.74 10.58 -2.62
C SER A 156 -23.65 9.76 -3.30
N VAL A 157 -22.45 9.69 -2.70
CA VAL A 157 -21.30 8.91 -3.19
C VAL A 157 -21.65 7.44 -3.38
N LYS A 158 -22.49 6.89 -2.50
CA LYS A 158 -22.90 5.48 -2.53
C LYS A 158 -23.91 5.17 -3.64
N GLY A 159 -24.53 6.21 -4.23
CA GLY A 159 -25.27 6.05 -5.49
C GLY A 159 -24.34 5.99 -6.71
N THR A 160 -23.18 6.66 -6.63
CA THR A 160 -22.18 6.72 -7.70
C THR A 160 -21.22 5.53 -7.69
N SER A 161 -20.81 5.10 -6.50
CA SER A 161 -20.03 3.90 -6.25
C SER A 161 -20.77 3.04 -5.23
N PRO A 162 -21.74 2.20 -5.68
CA PRO A 162 -22.54 1.36 -4.80
C PRO A 162 -21.68 0.34 -4.05
N PRO A 163 -22.00 0.01 -2.79
CA PRO A 163 -21.22 -0.96 -2.02
C PRO A 163 -21.33 -2.36 -2.61
N LEU A 164 -20.32 -3.18 -2.32
CA LEU A 164 -20.46 -4.62 -2.34
C LEU A 164 -21.33 -5.08 -1.16
N ASN A 165 -21.86 -6.31 -1.25
CA ASN A 165 -22.74 -6.87 -0.23
C ASN A 165 -22.16 -6.67 1.19
N THR A 166 -22.84 -5.86 2.00
CA THR A 166 -22.35 -5.40 3.30
C THR A 166 -22.34 -6.48 4.37
N ASP A 167 -23.03 -7.60 4.12
CA ASP A 167 -22.88 -8.83 4.93
C ASP A 167 -21.51 -9.48 4.73
N ASN A 168 -20.85 -9.25 3.59
CA ASN A 168 -19.60 -9.92 3.23
C ASN A 168 -18.39 -8.98 3.18
N TYR A 169 -18.61 -7.66 3.11
CA TYR A 169 -17.55 -6.67 2.96
C TYR A 169 -17.78 -5.47 3.89
N LEU A 170 -16.73 -5.08 4.60
CA LEU A 170 -16.60 -3.70 5.07
C LEU A 170 -16.31 -2.82 3.84
N ASN A 171 -17.25 -1.94 3.51
CA ASN A 171 -17.09 -0.98 2.43
C ASN A 171 -16.48 0.31 2.98
N ILE A 172 -15.37 0.77 2.40
CA ILE A 172 -14.69 2.02 2.77
C ILE A 172 -14.65 2.95 1.56
N TRP A 173 -15.31 4.11 1.63
CA TRP A 173 -15.21 5.13 0.59
C TRP A 173 -14.14 6.17 0.94
N MET A 174 -13.33 6.52 -0.05
CA MET A 174 -12.30 7.55 0.04
C MET A 174 -12.60 8.63 -0.99
N LEU A 175 -12.85 9.85 -0.52
CA LEU A 175 -13.26 10.96 -1.38
C LEU A 175 -12.95 12.33 -0.76
N ASN A 176 -13.14 13.38 -1.56
CA ASN A 176 -13.06 14.75 -1.09
C ASN A 176 -14.34 15.16 -0.34
N LEU A 177 -14.27 15.30 1.00
CA LEU A 177 -15.36 15.75 1.87
C LEU A 177 -15.45 17.29 1.99
N GLY A 178 -14.55 18.01 1.34
CA GLY A 178 -14.44 19.46 1.38
C GLY A 178 -13.62 19.99 2.56
N SER A 179 -13.54 21.32 2.65
CA SER A 179 -12.69 22.02 3.61
C SER A 179 -13.32 22.25 4.99
N GLY A 180 -14.49 21.67 5.27
CA GLY A 180 -15.28 21.89 6.50
C GLY A 180 -14.73 21.21 7.76
N GLY A 181 -13.54 20.58 7.68
CA GLY A 181 -12.88 19.94 8.81
C GLY A 181 -13.34 18.51 9.14
N LEU A 182 -14.34 17.98 8.41
CA LEU A 182 -14.77 16.59 8.52
C LEU A 182 -13.73 15.63 7.92
N LEU A 183 -13.17 14.73 8.73
CA LEU A 183 -12.15 13.79 8.28
C LEU A 183 -12.73 12.41 7.93
N GLY A 184 -13.85 12.02 8.53
CA GLY A 184 -14.52 10.77 8.25
C GLY A 184 -15.86 10.63 8.95
N TYR A 185 -16.60 9.59 8.59
CA TYR A 185 -17.79 9.14 9.31
C TYR A 185 -18.06 7.66 9.02
N ALA A 186 -18.78 6.99 9.91
CA ALA A 186 -19.23 5.63 9.71
C ALA A 186 -20.73 5.47 10.02
N TYR A 187 -21.33 4.45 9.42
CA TYR A 187 -22.67 4.00 9.82
C TYR A 187 -22.58 2.85 10.84
N PRO A 188 -23.46 2.86 11.84
CA PRO A 188 -23.68 1.70 12.70
C PRO A 188 -24.26 0.51 11.89
N PRO A 189 -24.29 -0.72 12.44
CA PRO A 189 -24.77 -1.89 11.70
C PRO A 189 -26.29 -1.93 11.44
N ASP A 190 -26.68 -2.49 10.29
CA ASP A 190 -28.06 -2.69 9.83
C ASP A 190 -28.74 -3.91 10.47
N SER A 191 -30.07 -3.93 10.51
CA SER A 191 -30.95 -5.01 11.05
C SER A 191 -30.75 -5.38 12.52
N LEU A 192 -30.05 -4.51 13.22
CA LEU A 192 -29.86 -4.55 14.63
C LEU A 192 -31.15 -4.11 15.34
N PRO A 193 -31.79 -4.93 16.22
CA PRO A 193 -33.07 -4.64 16.88
C PRO A 193 -32.98 -3.49 17.87
N ASN A 194 -31.86 -2.80 17.80
CA ASN A 194 -31.51 -1.69 18.60
C ASN A 194 -30.50 -0.74 17.87
N TRP A 195 -30.65 -0.47 16.58
CA TRP A 195 -30.43 0.84 15.94
C TRP A 195 -31.66 1.30 15.10
N PRO A 196 -32.36 2.36 15.48
CA PRO A 196 -33.72 2.78 15.12
C PRO A 196 -34.30 2.27 13.81
N ALA A 197 -35.62 2.10 13.73
CA ALA A 197 -36.26 2.04 12.42
C ALA A 197 -35.81 3.26 11.58
N GLY A 198 -34.92 3.06 10.59
CA GLY A 198 -34.25 4.15 9.85
C GLY A 198 -32.88 4.64 10.37
N ALA A 199 -32.10 3.84 11.11
CA ALA A 199 -30.77 4.21 11.66
C ALA A 199 -29.58 3.42 11.23
N SER A 200 -29.83 2.22 10.76
CA SER A 200 -29.08 1.71 9.66
C SER A 200 -28.93 2.82 8.62
N ALA A 201 -27.82 2.79 7.88
CA ALA A 201 -27.88 3.02 6.46
C ALA A 201 -29.31 2.78 5.92
N PRO A 202 -30.02 3.76 5.31
CA PRO A 202 -31.47 3.65 5.02
C PRO A 202 -31.87 2.40 4.23
N ASN A 203 -30.87 1.70 3.69
CA ASN A 203 -30.82 0.28 3.47
C ASN A 203 -29.33 -0.15 3.53
N SER A 204 -29.05 -1.45 3.59
CA SER A 204 -27.70 -2.04 3.55
C SER A 204 -26.73 -1.40 2.53
N THR A 205 -27.22 -0.82 1.42
CA THR A 205 -26.36 -0.11 0.45
C THR A 205 -25.77 1.21 0.94
N LYS A 206 -26.07 1.66 2.16
CA LYS A 206 -25.42 2.82 2.78
C LYS A 206 -24.49 2.47 3.93
N GLU A 207 -24.27 1.19 4.28
CA GLU A 207 -23.38 0.86 5.40
C GLU A 207 -21.90 0.95 5.01
N GLY A 208 -21.07 1.35 5.96
CA GLY A 208 -19.61 1.34 5.85
C GLY A 208 -18.97 2.61 6.40
N VAL A 209 -17.72 2.81 6.01
CA VAL A 209 -16.86 3.90 6.49
C VAL A 209 -16.57 4.85 5.34
N VAL A 210 -16.55 6.14 5.61
CA VAL A 210 -16.17 7.16 4.65
C VAL A 210 -15.05 8.01 5.21
N LEU A 211 -14.02 8.23 4.38
CA LEU A 211 -12.81 8.95 4.75
C LEU A 211 -12.55 10.09 3.77
N HIS A 212 -12.08 11.21 4.33
CA HIS A 212 -11.47 12.26 3.54
C HIS A 212 -10.17 11.74 2.90
N TYR A 213 -10.00 11.96 1.60
CA TYR A 213 -8.87 11.41 0.85
C TYR A 213 -7.50 11.80 1.43
N GLU A 214 -7.35 12.99 2.02
CA GLU A 214 -6.06 13.47 2.57
C GLU A 214 -5.67 12.78 3.89
N VAL A 215 -6.59 12.11 4.58
CA VAL A 215 -6.30 11.39 5.84
C VAL A 215 -6.03 9.90 5.67
N VAL A 216 -6.05 9.41 4.43
CA VAL A 216 -5.80 8.00 4.13
C VAL A 216 -4.30 7.71 4.16
N GLY A 217 -3.92 6.69 4.94
CA GLY A 217 -2.52 6.34 5.16
C GLY A 217 -1.83 7.34 6.09
N GLY A 218 -0.50 7.40 6.05
CA GLY A 218 0.27 8.35 6.87
C GLY A 218 1.62 7.80 7.32
N PRO A 219 2.45 8.65 7.96
CA PRO A 219 2.13 9.99 8.46
C PRO A 219 2.02 11.08 7.37
N THR A 220 1.11 12.03 7.54
CA THR A 220 0.95 13.20 6.65
C THR A 220 0.51 14.47 7.43
N SER A 221 0.62 15.64 6.81
CA SER A 221 0.15 16.92 7.35
C SER A 221 -0.89 17.50 6.41
N ILE A 222 -2.09 17.77 6.93
CA ILE A 222 -3.21 18.30 6.16
C ILE A 222 -3.69 19.63 6.73
N THR A 223 -4.27 20.48 5.89
CA THR A 223 -4.85 21.75 6.33
C THR A 223 -6.36 21.64 6.35
N VAL A 224 -6.94 21.65 7.55
CA VAL A 224 -8.38 21.67 7.74
C VAL A 224 -8.88 23.12 7.82
N GLY A 225 -9.99 23.42 7.15
CA GLY A 225 -10.62 24.74 7.26
C GLY A 225 -11.30 24.91 8.61
N GLY A 226 -11.18 26.11 9.20
CA GLY A 226 -11.79 26.42 10.48
C GLY A 226 -13.30 26.59 10.41
N GLY A 227 -14.00 25.96 11.36
CA GLY A 227 -15.42 26.22 11.60
C GLY A 227 -15.65 27.69 11.94
N PHE A 228 -16.81 28.24 11.54
CA PHE A 228 -17.22 29.62 11.89
C PHE A 228 -16.24 30.74 11.48
N GLY A 229 -15.46 30.55 10.41
CA GLY A 229 -14.47 31.53 9.96
C GLY A 229 -13.18 31.54 10.79
N ALA A 230 -12.98 30.51 11.61
CA ALA A 230 -11.69 30.27 12.25
C ALA A 230 -10.59 30.07 11.18
N PRO A 231 -9.34 30.49 11.46
CA PRO A 231 -8.25 30.29 10.53
C PRO A 231 -8.03 28.79 10.28
N PRO A 232 -7.70 28.37 9.04
CA PRO A 232 -7.31 27.00 8.77
C PRO A 232 -6.17 26.55 9.68
N THR A 233 -6.22 25.30 10.12
CA THR A 233 -5.20 24.71 11.00
C THR A 233 -4.56 23.52 10.32
N THR A 234 -3.24 23.39 10.46
CA THR A 234 -2.52 22.20 10.02
C THR A 234 -2.54 21.16 11.12
N ILE A 235 -3.03 19.96 10.79
CA ILE A 235 -3.02 18.80 11.68
C ILE A 235 -2.15 17.69 11.08
N ASN A 236 -1.56 16.87 11.94
CA ASN A 236 -0.80 15.69 11.53
C ASN A 236 -1.68 14.45 11.71
N THR A 237 -1.73 13.61 10.68
CA THR A 237 -2.44 12.34 10.69
C THR A 237 -1.48 11.18 10.49
N GLN A 238 -1.87 10.01 10.97
CA GLN A 238 -1.16 8.73 10.94
C GLN A 238 -2.11 7.59 10.53
N GLY A 239 -3.19 7.92 9.81
CA GLY A 239 -4.22 6.97 9.40
C GLY A 239 -5.17 6.52 10.52
N ARG A 240 -5.13 7.16 11.70
CA ARG A 240 -5.98 6.79 12.85
C ARG A 240 -7.42 7.27 12.70
N THR A 241 -7.69 8.19 11.77
CA THR A 241 -9.07 8.52 11.40
C THR A 241 -9.81 7.27 10.90
N ALA A 242 -9.19 6.43 10.06
CA ALA A 242 -9.80 5.17 9.66
C ALA A 242 -10.01 4.21 10.85
N THR A 243 -9.02 4.10 11.74
CA THR A 243 -9.12 3.29 12.96
C THR A 243 -10.31 3.71 13.83
N HIS A 244 -10.50 5.01 13.99
CA HIS A 244 -11.61 5.60 14.71
C HIS A 244 -12.97 5.29 14.05
N GLU A 245 -13.10 5.55 12.75
CA GLU A 245 -14.35 5.30 12.02
C GLU A 245 -14.72 3.82 11.96
N VAL A 246 -13.74 2.93 11.81
CA VAL A 246 -13.98 1.48 11.87
C VAL A 246 -14.39 1.07 13.29
N GLY A 247 -13.92 1.76 14.33
CA GLY A 247 -14.38 1.60 15.70
C GLY A 247 -15.88 1.87 15.82
N HIS A 248 -16.36 2.98 15.27
CA HIS A 248 -17.79 3.29 15.17
C HIS A 248 -18.56 2.24 14.34
N TYR A 249 -18.01 1.82 13.20
CA TYR A 249 -18.62 0.77 12.36
C TYR A 249 -18.81 -0.56 13.12
N LEU A 250 -17.90 -0.85 14.07
CA LEU A 250 -17.92 -2.01 14.96
C LEU A 250 -18.60 -1.72 16.32
N GLY A 251 -19.30 -0.59 16.45
CA GLY A 251 -20.21 -0.31 17.57
C GLY A 251 -19.62 0.49 18.73
N LEU A 252 -18.39 0.99 18.63
CA LEU A 252 -17.81 1.86 19.66
C LEU A 252 -18.39 3.28 19.59
N ARG A 253 -18.54 3.93 20.74
CA ARG A 253 -18.86 5.37 20.85
C ARG A 253 -17.61 6.16 21.17
N HIS A 254 -17.70 7.49 21.06
CA HIS A 254 -16.66 8.36 21.59
C HIS A 254 -16.53 8.19 23.11
N ILE A 255 -15.29 8.22 23.63
CA ILE A 255 -15.03 7.93 25.06
C ILE A 255 -15.64 8.94 26.05
N TRP A 256 -16.05 10.13 25.59
CA TRP A 256 -16.75 11.13 26.40
C TRP A 256 -18.28 10.97 26.36
N GLY A 257 -18.78 9.93 25.70
CA GLY A 257 -20.21 9.59 25.64
C GLY A 257 -21.11 10.61 24.94
N ASP A 258 -20.54 11.53 24.17
CA ASP A 258 -21.28 12.54 23.38
C ASP A 258 -22.18 13.48 24.19
N GLY A 259 -21.85 13.66 25.48
CA GLY A 259 -22.49 14.61 26.39
C GLY A 259 -23.95 14.28 26.77
N VAL A 260 -24.58 15.17 27.55
CA VAL A 260 -26.00 15.05 27.93
C VAL A 260 -26.91 15.77 26.93
N ASN A 261 -28.13 15.24 26.75
CA ASN A 261 -29.13 15.57 25.71
C ASN A 261 -28.96 14.84 24.36
N ASN A 262 -28.48 13.59 24.38
CA ASN A 262 -28.53 12.62 23.26
C ASN A 262 -27.94 13.14 21.93
N GLY A 263 -26.69 13.62 21.92
CA GLY A 263 -26.03 13.97 20.65
C GLY A 263 -26.81 14.99 19.82
N GLY A 264 -27.40 15.99 20.47
CA GLY A 264 -27.95 17.16 19.78
C GLY A 264 -26.89 17.82 18.91
N LEU A 265 -27.25 18.70 17.96
CA LEU A 265 -26.30 19.51 17.16
C LEU A 265 -25.23 20.24 18.00
N PHE A 266 -25.49 20.44 19.30
CA PHE A 266 -24.57 20.98 20.29
C PHE A 266 -24.72 20.23 21.62
N PRO A 267 -24.12 19.02 21.76
CA PRO A 267 -24.23 18.26 23.00
C PRO A 267 -23.58 19.03 24.15
N GLN A 268 -24.13 18.92 25.35
CA GLN A 268 -23.54 19.56 26.53
C GLN A 268 -22.55 18.60 27.18
N PRO A 269 -21.25 18.97 27.31
CA PRO A 269 -20.24 18.14 27.97
C PRO A 269 -20.70 17.68 29.35
N SER A 270 -20.49 16.40 29.70
CA SER A 270 -20.92 15.86 30.98
C SER A 270 -20.18 14.61 31.39
N CYS A 271 -19.70 14.59 32.63
CA CYS A 271 -19.14 13.40 33.27
C CYS A 271 -20.16 12.32 33.65
N LEU A 272 -21.43 12.56 33.36
CA LEU A 272 -22.50 11.56 33.49
C LEU A 272 -22.82 10.90 32.16
N ALA A 273 -22.25 11.40 31.05
CA ALA A 273 -22.27 10.70 29.78
C ALA A 273 -21.18 9.61 29.81
N ASP A 274 -21.47 8.49 29.16
CA ASP A 274 -20.67 7.28 29.21
C ASP A 274 -20.72 6.63 27.82
N ASP A 275 -19.60 6.05 27.38
CA ASP A 275 -19.52 5.29 26.13
C ASP A 275 -20.10 3.87 26.27
N GLY A 276 -20.48 3.50 27.49
CA GLY A 276 -21.09 2.24 27.91
C GLY A 276 -20.07 1.16 28.28
N ILE A 277 -18.77 1.50 28.36
CA ILE A 277 -17.69 0.54 28.51
C ILE A 277 -16.98 0.76 29.84
N GLY A 278 -17.14 -0.16 30.79
CA GLY A 278 -16.66 0.06 32.16
C GLY A 278 -15.14 0.15 32.37
N ASP A 279 -14.31 -0.07 31.34
CA ASP A 279 -12.85 0.08 31.42
C ASP A 279 -12.29 1.30 30.67
N THR A 280 -13.14 2.12 30.05
CA THR A 280 -12.81 3.46 29.57
C THR A 280 -13.16 4.47 30.68
N PRO A 281 -12.19 5.28 31.16
CA PRO A 281 -12.47 6.33 32.14
C PRO A 281 -13.46 7.37 31.60
N ASN A 282 -14.38 7.83 32.44
CA ASN A 282 -15.25 8.96 32.12
C ASN A 282 -14.42 10.21 31.86
N CYS A 283 -14.76 10.95 30.80
CA CYS A 283 -14.17 12.25 30.51
C CYS A 283 -15.26 13.24 30.11
N LEU A 284 -15.04 14.52 30.39
CA LEU A 284 -16.03 15.58 30.22
C LEU A 284 -16.28 15.88 28.74
N ASP A 285 -15.21 15.92 27.95
CA ASP A 285 -15.19 16.24 26.53
C ASP A 285 -13.89 15.73 25.86
N ARG A 286 -13.93 15.65 24.54
CA ARG A 286 -12.84 15.28 23.62
C ARG A 286 -11.56 16.12 23.79
N SER A 287 -10.43 15.60 23.32
CA SER A 287 -9.11 16.25 23.47
C SER A 287 -8.69 17.20 22.34
N GLU A 288 -9.61 17.66 21.48
CA GLU A 288 -9.42 18.75 20.50
C GLU A 288 -8.06 18.80 19.75
N PHE A 289 -7.55 17.64 19.32
CA PHE A 289 -6.25 17.46 18.66
C PHE A 289 -5.02 17.80 19.52
N ASP A 290 -5.13 17.74 20.84
CA ASP A 290 -4.03 17.86 21.80
C ASP A 290 -3.50 16.49 22.26
N CYS A 291 -2.51 16.52 23.15
CA CYS A 291 -1.91 15.35 23.76
C CYS A 291 -1.56 15.60 25.23
N ASP A 292 -2.49 16.19 25.97
CA ASP A 292 -2.26 16.48 27.39
C ASP A 292 -2.42 15.23 28.25
N THR A 293 -1.29 14.53 28.48
CA THR A 293 -1.24 13.35 29.37
C THR A 293 -1.59 13.62 30.84
N THR A 294 -1.74 14.90 31.23
CA THR A 294 -2.13 15.31 32.59
C THR A 294 -3.64 15.55 32.71
N LYS A 295 -4.38 15.49 31.60
CA LYS A 295 -5.82 15.74 31.55
C LYS A 295 -6.58 14.72 32.40
N ASN A 296 -7.40 15.25 33.29
CA ASN A 296 -8.46 14.53 34.01
C ASN A 296 -9.63 15.50 34.11
N SER A 297 -10.52 15.45 33.12
CA SER A 297 -11.54 16.46 32.92
C SER A 297 -12.80 16.19 33.73
N CYS A 298 -12.98 14.96 34.20
CA CYS A 298 -14.01 14.62 35.18
C CYS A 298 -13.51 14.78 36.62
N ASP A 299 -14.40 15.27 37.48
CA ASP A 299 -14.04 15.59 38.86
C ASP A 299 -13.76 14.29 39.65
N SER A 300 -12.65 14.32 40.38
CA SER A 300 -12.22 13.36 41.41
C SER A 300 -13.27 12.97 42.46
N THR A 301 -14.44 13.63 42.47
CA THR A 301 -15.60 13.28 43.30
C THR A 301 -16.37 12.05 42.78
N LEU A 302 -16.12 11.60 41.55
CA LEU A 302 -16.58 10.29 41.08
C LEU A 302 -15.74 9.18 41.71
N ALA A 303 -16.40 8.20 42.31
CA ALA A 303 -15.69 7.06 42.91
C ALA A 303 -15.02 6.22 41.81
N GLY A 304 -13.69 6.08 41.87
CA GLY A 304 -12.93 5.33 40.87
C GLY A 304 -12.50 6.17 39.66
N ASP A 305 -12.57 7.50 39.76
CA ASP A 305 -12.07 8.44 38.75
C ASP A 305 -10.61 8.14 38.35
N MET A 306 -10.38 8.09 37.04
CA MET A 306 -9.08 7.87 36.41
C MET A 306 -8.85 8.97 35.37
N PRO A 307 -7.60 9.34 35.07
CA PRO A 307 -7.32 10.34 34.04
C PRO A 307 -7.99 10.00 32.70
N ASP A 308 -8.39 11.02 31.94
CA ASP A 308 -8.91 10.86 30.58
C ASP A 308 -7.95 10.00 29.75
N MET A 309 -8.47 8.96 29.09
CA MET A 309 -7.66 8.05 28.29
C MET A 309 -7.41 8.62 26.89
N ILE A 310 -6.62 9.70 26.81
CA ILE A 310 -6.29 10.41 25.55
C ILE A 310 -5.63 9.52 24.49
N GLU A 311 -5.06 8.38 24.89
CA GLU A 311 -4.49 7.39 23.99
C GLU A 311 -5.52 6.51 23.29
N ASN A 312 -6.79 6.61 23.67
CA ASN A 312 -7.84 5.81 23.09
C ASN A 312 -8.12 6.26 21.64
N TYR A 313 -8.23 5.30 20.71
CA TYR A 313 -8.56 5.63 19.32
C TYR A 313 -9.92 6.31 19.16
N MET A 314 -10.84 6.15 20.12
CA MET A 314 -12.18 6.77 20.12
C MET A 314 -12.22 8.17 20.77
N ASP A 315 -11.08 8.77 21.12
CA ASP A 315 -10.98 10.19 21.46
C ASP A 315 -10.73 11.05 20.18
N TYR A 316 -10.76 12.38 20.29
CA TYR A 316 -10.22 13.32 19.29
C TYR A 316 -8.89 13.93 19.72
N SER A 317 -8.05 13.15 20.42
CA SER A 317 -6.64 13.51 20.62
C SER A 317 -5.88 13.66 19.29
N ALA A 318 -4.68 14.27 19.35
CA ALA A 318 -3.72 14.21 18.26
C ALA A 318 -3.44 12.73 17.91
N GLU A 319 -3.38 12.40 16.62
CA GLU A 319 -3.14 11.01 16.22
C GLU A 319 -1.77 10.49 16.69
N SER A 320 -0.82 11.38 17.01
CA SER A 320 0.47 11.05 17.66
C SER A 320 0.36 10.43 19.04
N CYS A 321 -0.81 10.49 19.66
CA CYS A 321 -1.04 10.05 21.03
C CYS A 321 -2.02 8.90 21.12
N MET A 322 -2.85 8.71 20.10
CA MET A 322 -3.73 7.56 19.95
C MET A 322 -2.94 6.29 19.69
N ASN A 323 -3.06 5.29 20.56
CA ASN A 323 -2.29 4.05 20.43
C ASN A 323 -2.96 2.80 21.05
N SER A 324 -4.21 2.88 21.52
CA SER A 324 -4.87 1.72 22.13
C SER A 324 -6.39 1.70 22.01
N PHE A 325 -6.94 0.50 21.84
CA PHE A 325 -8.28 0.14 22.31
C PHE A 325 -8.20 -0.52 23.70
N THR A 326 -9.32 -0.61 24.40
CA THR A 326 -9.46 -1.35 25.68
C THR A 326 -9.99 -2.77 25.51
N LEU A 327 -9.90 -3.60 26.55
CA LEU A 327 -10.47 -4.95 26.58
C LEU A 327 -12.00 -4.91 26.49
N GLY A 328 -12.64 -3.93 27.12
CA GLY A 328 -14.06 -3.67 27.00
C GLY A 328 -14.48 -3.32 25.57
N GLN A 329 -13.74 -2.42 24.91
CA GLN A 329 -13.94 -2.07 23.50
C GLN A 329 -13.76 -3.29 22.59
N LYS A 330 -12.71 -4.09 22.78
CA LYS A 330 -12.54 -5.37 22.07
C LYS A 330 -13.77 -6.26 22.21
N ASN A 331 -14.23 -6.48 23.43
CA ASN A 331 -15.35 -7.39 23.69
C ASN A 331 -16.61 -6.91 22.97
N LEU A 332 -16.90 -5.61 22.99
CA LEU A 332 -18.02 -5.03 22.27
C LEU A 332 -17.91 -5.23 20.76
N MET A 333 -16.76 -4.93 20.16
CA MET A 333 -16.54 -5.14 18.71
C MET A 333 -16.70 -6.60 18.30
N LYS A 334 -16.15 -7.54 19.08
CA LYS A 334 -16.37 -8.98 18.85
C LYS A 334 -17.82 -9.37 19.06
N GLY A 335 -18.53 -8.74 19.99
CA GLY A 335 -19.97 -8.89 20.18
C GLY A 335 -20.77 -8.51 18.93
N VAL A 336 -20.45 -7.37 18.32
CA VAL A 336 -21.04 -6.90 17.05
C VAL A 336 -20.76 -7.89 15.93
N LEU A 337 -19.51 -8.37 15.80
CA LEU A 337 -19.13 -9.38 14.81
C LEU A 337 -19.78 -10.75 15.04
N ASN A 338 -20.22 -11.07 16.25
CA ASN A 338 -20.94 -12.32 16.56
C ASN A 338 -22.46 -12.14 16.60
N SER A 339 -22.97 -10.96 16.22
CA SER A 339 -24.41 -10.67 16.17
C SER A 339 -24.75 -9.86 14.92
N ALA A 340 -24.75 -8.54 15.06
CA ALA A 340 -25.09 -7.54 14.06
C ALA A 340 -24.41 -7.72 12.70
N ARG A 341 -23.13 -8.10 12.71
CA ARG A 341 -22.27 -8.20 11.52
C ARG A 341 -21.69 -9.62 11.40
N ALA A 342 -22.46 -10.63 11.76
CA ALA A 342 -22.04 -12.03 11.73
C ALA A 342 -21.62 -12.52 10.33
N GLY A 343 -22.11 -11.91 9.25
CA GLY A 343 -21.65 -12.21 7.90
C GLY A 343 -20.16 -11.91 7.70
N LEU A 344 -19.68 -10.77 8.20
CA LEU A 344 -18.28 -10.33 8.06
C LEU A 344 -17.32 -11.27 8.79
N ALA A 345 -17.73 -11.78 9.96
CA ALA A 345 -16.95 -12.70 10.76
C ALA A 345 -16.80 -14.10 10.12
N ASN A 346 -17.69 -14.46 9.19
CA ASN A 346 -17.75 -15.77 8.54
C ASN A 346 -17.38 -15.73 7.05
N ALA A 347 -16.83 -14.60 6.58
CA ALA A 347 -16.53 -14.44 5.17
C ALA A 347 -15.47 -15.45 4.70
N VAL A 348 -15.69 -16.02 3.52
CA VAL A 348 -14.80 -17.03 2.94
C VAL A 348 -13.49 -16.38 2.51
N ASP A 349 -12.38 -17.03 2.84
CA ASP A 349 -11.08 -16.62 2.35
C ASP A 349 -10.98 -16.79 0.83
N LYS A 350 -10.69 -15.71 0.11
CA LYS A 350 -10.45 -15.74 -1.34
C LYS A 350 -9.11 -16.36 -1.73
N ASN A 351 -8.23 -16.69 -0.78
CA ASN A 351 -6.91 -17.28 -1.02
C ASN A 351 -6.11 -16.49 -2.07
N ARG A 352 -5.97 -15.18 -1.85
CA ARG A 352 -5.29 -14.27 -2.78
C ARG A 352 -3.77 -14.47 -2.67
N PRO A 353 -3.00 -14.27 -3.75
CA PRO A 353 -1.55 -14.33 -3.67
C PRO A 353 -1.00 -13.28 -2.70
N ALA A 354 0.04 -13.62 -1.94
CA ALA A 354 0.67 -12.66 -1.00
C ALA A 354 1.28 -11.43 -1.71
N TYR A 355 1.53 -11.55 -3.01
CA TYR A 355 2.13 -10.55 -3.90
C TYR A 355 1.09 -9.89 -4.84
N ASP A 356 -0.17 -9.82 -4.39
CA ASP A 356 -1.32 -9.16 -5.05
C ASP A 356 -1.35 -7.63 -4.83
N ALA A 357 -0.20 -7.03 -4.61
CA ALA A 357 -0.05 -5.60 -4.31
C ALA A 357 1.40 -5.18 -4.44
N ILE A 358 1.63 -3.94 -4.87
CA ILE A 358 2.99 -3.42 -5.04
C ILE A 358 3.81 -3.38 -3.73
N LEU A 359 3.22 -2.99 -2.59
CA LEU A 359 3.95 -2.95 -1.31
C LEU A 359 4.39 -4.35 -0.84
N ASN A 360 3.72 -5.40 -1.32
CA ASN A 360 4.05 -6.79 -1.03
C ASN A 360 4.64 -7.50 -2.26
N ALA A 361 5.18 -6.74 -3.22
CA ALA A 361 5.74 -7.29 -4.46
C ALA A 361 6.83 -8.34 -4.14
N GLN A 362 6.68 -9.53 -4.72
CA GLN A 362 7.60 -10.64 -4.46
C GLN A 362 9.00 -10.29 -4.99
N PRO A 363 10.04 -10.21 -4.13
CA PRO A 363 11.40 -9.95 -4.59
C PRO A 363 11.92 -11.16 -5.38
N LEU A 364 12.45 -10.88 -6.56
CA LEU A 364 13.10 -11.83 -7.45
C LEU A 364 14.60 -11.57 -7.48
N THR A 365 15.37 -12.65 -7.40
CA THR A 365 16.83 -12.59 -7.57
C THR A 365 17.17 -12.64 -9.06
N VAL A 366 17.96 -11.67 -9.54
CA VAL A 366 18.43 -11.68 -10.93
C VAL A 366 19.45 -12.81 -11.14
N ASN A 367 19.17 -13.68 -12.11
CA ASN A 367 20.08 -14.77 -12.49
C ASN A 367 21.32 -14.21 -13.19
N THR A 368 22.51 -14.65 -12.78
CA THR A 368 23.81 -14.15 -13.28
C THR A 368 24.15 -14.61 -14.70
N GLY A 369 23.45 -15.64 -15.21
CA GLY A 369 23.55 -16.18 -16.57
C GLY A 369 22.36 -15.85 -17.46
N ASN A 370 22.33 -16.42 -18.67
CA ASN A 370 21.22 -16.27 -19.62
C ASN A 370 20.10 -17.31 -19.45
N THR A 371 20.13 -18.09 -18.37
CA THR A 371 19.14 -19.13 -18.04
C THR A 371 18.46 -18.82 -16.72
N CYS A 372 17.18 -19.19 -16.60
CA CYS A 372 16.47 -19.12 -15.33
C CYS A 372 16.80 -20.32 -14.45
N VAL A 373 17.78 -20.15 -13.57
CA VAL A 373 18.12 -21.15 -12.54
C VAL A 373 17.22 -20.97 -11.33
N ASN A 374 17.03 -19.73 -10.91
CA ASN A 374 16.06 -19.33 -9.91
C ASN A 374 14.79 -18.87 -10.62
N THR A 375 13.72 -19.65 -10.46
CA THR A 375 12.35 -19.32 -10.87
C THR A 375 11.45 -19.20 -9.65
N PHE A 376 10.40 -18.41 -9.78
CA PHE A 376 9.33 -18.32 -8.80
C PHE A 376 8.03 -18.78 -9.44
N ALA A 377 7.42 -19.82 -8.86
CA ALA A 377 6.12 -20.32 -9.30
C ALA A 377 5.03 -19.42 -8.71
N ALA A 378 4.27 -18.77 -9.59
CA ALA A 378 3.27 -17.78 -9.26
C ALA A 378 1.87 -18.19 -9.73
N THR A 379 0.87 -17.56 -9.13
CA THR A 379 -0.53 -17.59 -9.57
C THR A 379 -1.10 -16.19 -9.48
N ASN A 380 -1.99 -15.83 -10.39
CA ASN A 380 -2.81 -14.63 -10.27
C ASN A 380 -4.29 -14.95 -9.98
N ALA A 381 -4.62 -16.19 -9.64
CA ALA A 381 -5.99 -16.53 -9.27
C ALA A 381 -6.47 -15.69 -8.08
N ASN A 382 -7.68 -15.11 -8.18
CA ASN A 382 -8.32 -14.25 -7.17
C ASN A 382 -7.57 -12.94 -6.85
N ALA A 383 -6.57 -12.57 -7.67
CA ALA A 383 -5.84 -11.32 -7.53
C ALA A 383 -6.73 -10.10 -7.87
N SER A 384 -6.36 -8.92 -7.36
CA SER A 384 -7.08 -7.66 -7.57
C SER A 384 -6.82 -7.14 -8.97
N VAL A 385 -7.44 -6.00 -9.26
CA VAL A 385 -6.88 -5.07 -10.23
C VAL A 385 -6.30 -3.87 -9.48
N SER A 386 -4.97 -3.80 -9.46
CA SER A 386 -4.21 -2.59 -9.10
C SER A 386 -4.21 -1.61 -10.26
N ILE A 387 -4.11 -0.30 -9.94
CA ILE A 387 -3.82 0.79 -10.88
C ILE A 387 -4.48 0.56 -12.27
N PRO A 388 -5.82 0.62 -12.37
CA PRO A 388 -6.55 0.23 -13.58
C PRO A 388 -6.42 1.24 -14.72
N ASP A 389 -5.72 2.35 -14.52
CA ASP A 389 -5.60 3.41 -15.51
C ASP A 389 -4.80 2.92 -16.72
N ALA A 390 -5.34 3.21 -17.91
CA ALA A 390 -4.73 3.02 -19.22
C ALA A 390 -3.67 1.91 -19.24
N PRO A 391 -4.09 0.64 -19.08
CA PRO A 391 -3.15 -0.46 -19.08
C PRO A 391 -2.31 -0.40 -20.34
N CYS A 392 -1.03 -0.59 -20.17
CA CYS A 392 -0.07 -0.50 -21.25
C CYS A 392 -0.40 -1.43 -22.43
N MET A 393 -1.11 -2.54 -22.17
CA MET A 393 -1.60 -3.47 -23.18
C MET A 393 -2.85 -4.22 -22.72
N GLY A 394 -3.85 -4.34 -23.60
CA GLY A 394 -5.02 -5.19 -23.40
C GLY A 394 -5.94 -4.74 -22.25
N THR A 395 -6.77 -5.66 -21.77
CA THR A 395 -7.57 -5.47 -20.55
C THR A 395 -6.72 -5.90 -19.36
N ILE A 396 -6.73 -5.15 -18.26
CA ILE A 396 -6.08 -5.61 -17.02
C ILE A 396 -7.07 -6.41 -16.17
N ALA A 397 -6.64 -7.60 -15.74
CA ALA A 397 -7.37 -8.42 -14.78
C ALA A 397 -6.37 -9.25 -13.97
N ASN A 398 -6.68 -9.49 -12.69
CA ASN A 398 -5.94 -10.42 -11.85
C ASN A 398 -4.42 -10.14 -11.91
N ASP A 399 -3.98 -8.99 -11.41
CA ASP A 399 -2.57 -8.60 -11.52
C ASP A 399 -1.79 -8.90 -10.24
N VAL A 400 -0.50 -9.18 -10.43
CA VAL A 400 0.41 -9.57 -9.36
C VAL A 400 1.76 -8.88 -9.56
N TRP A 401 2.45 -8.64 -8.46
CA TRP A 401 3.59 -7.75 -8.41
C TRP A 401 4.87 -8.47 -8.00
N PHE A 402 5.95 -8.16 -8.72
CA PHE A 402 7.30 -8.63 -8.45
C PHE A 402 8.25 -7.44 -8.36
N SER A 403 9.34 -7.57 -7.62
CA SER A 403 10.40 -6.56 -7.58
C SER A 403 11.76 -7.19 -7.87
N PHE A 404 12.69 -6.42 -8.41
CA PHE A 404 14.07 -6.85 -8.56
C PHE A 404 15.03 -5.65 -8.51
N THR A 405 16.23 -5.87 -8.00
CA THR A 405 17.33 -4.90 -8.10
C THR A 405 18.09 -5.15 -9.40
N ALA A 406 18.18 -4.15 -10.26
CA ALA A 406 18.87 -4.29 -11.54
C ALA A 406 20.38 -4.53 -11.35
N THR A 407 20.90 -5.59 -11.97
CA THR A 407 22.33 -5.94 -11.95
C THR A 407 23.09 -5.47 -13.18
N SER A 408 22.38 -4.97 -14.20
CA SER A 408 22.88 -4.46 -15.47
C SER A 408 21.90 -3.44 -16.04
N SER A 409 22.27 -2.75 -17.12
CA SER A 409 21.36 -1.88 -17.87
C SER A 409 20.28 -2.64 -18.65
N ASP A 410 20.53 -3.93 -18.88
CA ASP A 410 19.71 -4.79 -19.72
C ASP A 410 19.54 -6.16 -19.05
N VAL A 411 18.30 -6.51 -18.75
CA VAL A 411 17.90 -7.83 -18.23
C VAL A 411 16.80 -8.40 -19.12
N ILE A 412 16.49 -9.69 -18.92
CA ILE A 412 15.34 -10.34 -19.54
C ILE A 412 14.37 -10.74 -18.43
N LEU A 413 13.13 -10.30 -18.57
CA LEU A 413 11.98 -10.89 -17.88
C LEU A 413 11.53 -12.11 -18.68
N GLU A 414 11.45 -13.24 -18.00
CA GLU A 414 10.94 -14.49 -18.56
C GLU A 414 9.72 -14.92 -17.76
N VAL A 415 8.58 -15.02 -18.45
CA VAL A 415 7.34 -15.59 -17.92
C VAL A 415 7.03 -16.85 -18.74
N SER A 416 6.99 -17.99 -18.07
CA SER A 416 6.93 -19.31 -18.71
C SER A 416 5.96 -20.24 -17.99
N ASN A 417 5.76 -21.46 -18.51
CA ASN A 417 4.90 -22.49 -17.91
C ASN A 417 3.47 -22.02 -17.60
N ILE A 418 2.92 -21.13 -18.43
CA ILE A 418 1.59 -20.55 -18.26
C ILE A 418 0.52 -21.64 -18.45
N THR A 419 -0.30 -21.85 -17.42
CA THR A 419 -1.44 -22.76 -17.42
C THR A 419 -2.68 -22.05 -16.88
N ASN A 420 -3.84 -22.28 -17.49
CA ASN A 420 -5.09 -21.65 -17.04
C ASN A 420 -5.59 -22.30 -15.74
N VAL A 421 -5.90 -21.47 -14.75
CA VAL A 421 -6.67 -21.84 -13.55
C VAL A 421 -8.16 -21.66 -13.85
N THR A 422 -8.53 -20.54 -14.44
CA THR A 422 -9.88 -20.27 -14.97
C THR A 422 -9.80 -19.80 -16.42
N GLY A 423 -10.85 -20.06 -17.18
CA GLY A 423 -10.92 -19.68 -18.58
C GLY A 423 -10.03 -20.52 -19.49
N ASN A 424 -9.81 -20.04 -20.71
CA ASN A 424 -9.22 -20.81 -21.81
C ASN A 424 -8.08 -20.08 -22.54
N SER A 425 -7.81 -18.81 -22.20
CA SER A 425 -6.80 -17.99 -22.87
C SER A 425 -5.56 -17.83 -22.01
N ASN A 426 -4.38 -18.14 -22.55
CA ASN A 426 -3.08 -17.91 -21.90
C ASN A 426 -2.55 -16.47 -22.13
N ALA A 427 -3.40 -15.56 -22.58
CA ALA A 427 -3.00 -14.19 -22.90
C ALA A 427 -2.72 -13.42 -21.60
N MET A 428 -1.44 -13.18 -21.32
CA MET A 428 -0.97 -12.36 -20.20
C MET A 428 -0.02 -11.28 -20.70
N ALA A 429 0.05 -10.17 -19.97
CA ALA A 429 0.96 -9.06 -20.23
C ALA A 429 1.74 -8.68 -18.97
N TYR A 430 2.81 -7.91 -19.16
CA TYR A 430 3.59 -7.32 -18.10
C TYR A 430 3.75 -5.81 -18.31
N GLU A 431 4.01 -5.12 -17.21
CA GLU A 431 4.40 -3.72 -17.19
C GLU A 431 5.53 -3.51 -16.19
N LEU A 432 6.55 -2.76 -16.59
CA LEU A 432 7.71 -2.40 -15.80
C LEU A 432 7.55 -0.99 -15.25
N PHE A 433 7.73 -0.83 -13.95
CA PHE A 433 7.67 0.44 -13.25
C PHE A 433 8.96 0.76 -12.51
N ALA A 434 9.22 2.06 -12.34
CA ALA A 434 10.21 2.59 -11.42
C ALA A 434 9.63 3.74 -10.59
N GLY A 435 10.33 4.11 -9.52
CA GLY A 435 9.95 5.18 -8.62
C GLY A 435 9.33 4.67 -7.32
N ALA A 436 8.84 5.62 -6.52
CA ALA A 436 8.11 5.30 -5.29
C ALA A 436 6.69 4.80 -5.63
N CYS A 437 6.12 4.04 -4.71
CA CYS A 437 4.80 3.44 -4.83
C CYS A 437 3.71 4.46 -5.21
N ASP A 438 3.73 5.66 -4.60
CA ASP A 438 2.76 6.74 -4.85
C ASP A 438 3.03 7.56 -6.12
N SER A 439 4.15 7.30 -6.81
CA SER A 439 4.59 8.08 -7.96
C SER A 439 5.28 7.19 -8.99
N LEU A 440 4.70 6.01 -9.25
CA LEU A 440 5.27 5.06 -10.21
C LEU A 440 5.25 5.64 -11.61
N THR A 441 6.33 5.39 -12.33
CA THR A 441 6.44 5.70 -13.76
C THR A 441 6.51 4.40 -14.54
N SER A 442 5.55 4.21 -15.45
CA SER A 442 5.59 3.10 -16.42
C SER A 442 6.75 3.32 -17.38
N LEU A 443 7.63 2.33 -17.50
CA LEU A 443 8.83 2.38 -18.32
C LEU A 443 8.71 1.54 -19.60
N ALA A 444 8.10 0.37 -19.49
CA ALA A 444 7.98 -0.58 -20.59
C ALA A 444 6.83 -1.55 -20.35
N CYS A 445 6.35 -2.17 -21.43
CA CYS A 445 5.33 -3.19 -21.37
C CYS A 445 5.43 -4.16 -22.54
N GLY A 446 4.75 -5.31 -22.40
CA GLY A 446 4.66 -6.27 -23.48
C GLY A 446 3.80 -7.47 -23.11
N SER A 447 3.61 -8.36 -24.08
CA SER A 447 3.09 -9.70 -23.81
C SER A 447 4.10 -10.51 -23.00
N THR A 448 3.60 -11.44 -22.19
CA THR A 448 4.44 -12.41 -21.47
C THR A 448 5.22 -13.34 -22.42
N GLY A 449 6.26 -13.99 -21.88
CA GLY A 449 7.29 -14.72 -22.62
C GLY A 449 8.68 -14.22 -22.23
N SER A 450 9.64 -14.27 -23.15
CA SER A 450 10.99 -13.71 -22.98
C SER A 450 11.03 -12.26 -23.49
N SER A 451 11.10 -11.29 -22.58
CA SER A 451 11.10 -9.86 -22.89
C SER A 451 12.33 -9.14 -22.36
N ALA A 452 13.03 -8.40 -23.23
CA ALA A 452 14.18 -7.59 -22.85
C ALA A 452 13.71 -6.28 -22.18
N LEU A 453 14.24 -6.01 -21.00
CA LEU A 453 14.06 -4.77 -20.25
C LEU A 453 15.38 -4.01 -20.30
N SER A 454 15.38 -2.84 -20.94
CA SER A 454 16.58 -2.03 -21.20
C SER A 454 16.49 -0.64 -20.57
N GLY A 455 17.63 0.05 -20.51
CA GLY A 455 17.70 1.40 -19.92
C GLY A 455 17.60 1.42 -18.40
N LEU A 456 17.91 0.29 -17.75
CA LEU A 456 17.89 0.19 -16.30
C LEU A 456 19.15 0.80 -15.68
N THR A 457 19.02 1.29 -14.45
CA THR A 457 20.15 1.77 -13.64
C THR A 457 20.54 0.68 -12.66
N THR A 458 21.80 0.24 -12.72
CA THR A 458 22.30 -0.82 -11.83
C THR A 458 22.23 -0.39 -10.37
N GLY A 459 21.71 -1.26 -9.51
CA GLY A 459 21.50 -1.00 -8.08
C GLY A 459 20.11 -0.44 -7.75
N GLU A 460 19.35 0.04 -8.73
CA GLU A 460 17.98 0.51 -8.52
C GLU A 460 16.98 -0.64 -8.48
N VAL A 461 15.90 -0.45 -7.72
CA VAL A 461 14.78 -1.38 -7.61
C VAL A 461 13.72 -1.05 -8.66
N TYR A 462 13.27 -2.07 -9.37
CA TYR A 462 12.20 -1.99 -10.35
C TYR A 462 11.06 -2.92 -9.96
N TYR A 463 9.84 -2.57 -10.36
CA TYR A 463 8.63 -3.36 -10.11
C TYR A 463 8.07 -3.89 -11.43
N VAL A 464 7.69 -5.15 -11.45
CA VAL A 464 7.04 -5.80 -12.59
C VAL A 464 5.64 -6.19 -12.17
N ARG A 465 4.65 -5.59 -12.82
CA ARG A 465 3.25 -6.01 -12.75
C ARG A 465 2.99 -7.03 -13.85
N ILE A 466 2.44 -8.19 -13.51
CA ILE A 466 2.05 -9.23 -14.46
C ILE A 466 0.55 -9.48 -14.30
N TYR A 467 -0.19 -9.51 -15.41
CA TYR A 467 -1.66 -9.59 -15.37
C TYR A 467 -2.24 -10.41 -16.52
N SER A 468 -3.46 -10.92 -16.29
CA SER A 468 -4.28 -11.55 -17.32
C SER A 468 -4.85 -10.47 -18.24
N MET A 469 -4.82 -10.71 -19.56
CA MET A 469 -5.42 -9.80 -20.54
C MET A 469 -6.94 -9.96 -20.68
N SER A 470 -7.58 -10.69 -19.77
CA SER A 470 -9.00 -11.03 -19.81
C SER A 470 -9.55 -11.24 -18.40
N THR A 471 -10.70 -10.63 -18.10
CA THR A 471 -11.38 -10.75 -16.79
C THR A 471 -11.97 -12.13 -16.52
N ALA A 472 -12.04 -13.00 -17.53
CA ALA A 472 -12.50 -14.38 -17.39
C ALA A 472 -11.38 -15.38 -17.10
N ASP A 473 -10.12 -14.97 -17.30
CA ASP A 473 -8.97 -15.87 -17.26
C ASP A 473 -8.06 -15.57 -16.05
N SER A 474 -7.54 -16.64 -15.45
CA SER A 474 -6.49 -16.60 -14.43
C SER A 474 -5.53 -17.77 -14.65
N HIS A 475 -4.33 -17.67 -14.11
CA HIS A 475 -3.17 -18.42 -14.56
C HIS A 475 -2.25 -18.82 -13.41
N ASN A 476 -1.62 -19.99 -13.55
CA ASN A 476 -0.36 -20.30 -12.89
C ASN A 476 0.77 -20.16 -13.90
N PHE A 477 1.93 -19.67 -13.47
CA PHE A 477 3.08 -19.41 -14.34
C PHE A 477 4.39 -19.35 -13.53
N ASP A 478 5.52 -19.51 -14.19
CA ASP A 478 6.83 -19.29 -13.60
C ASP A 478 7.40 -17.93 -14.05
N VAL A 479 7.97 -17.18 -13.12
CA VAL A 479 8.64 -15.91 -13.40
C VAL A 479 10.11 -15.95 -12.99
N CYS A 480 10.97 -15.35 -13.80
CA CYS A 480 12.37 -15.13 -13.48
C CYS A 480 12.91 -13.90 -14.21
N ILE A 481 13.87 -13.22 -13.57
CA ILE A 481 14.70 -12.20 -14.19
C ILE A 481 16.09 -12.79 -14.41
N ARG A 482 16.65 -12.61 -15.60
CA ARG A 482 17.99 -13.08 -15.96
C ARG A 482 18.77 -12.00 -16.66
N ASN A 483 20.09 -11.99 -16.49
CA ASN A 483 20.93 -11.06 -17.22
C ASN A 483 20.75 -11.26 -18.72
N ASN A 484 20.62 -10.16 -19.45
CA ASN A 484 20.70 -10.19 -20.90
C ASN A 484 22.17 -10.31 -21.31
N ASN A 485 22.79 -11.45 -20.97
CA ASN A 485 24.10 -11.81 -21.50
C ASN A 485 23.93 -12.16 -22.98
N VAL A 486 23.65 -11.16 -23.82
CA VAL A 486 24.28 -11.15 -25.14
C VAL A 486 25.75 -11.10 -24.81
N VAL A 487 26.40 -12.27 -24.87
CA VAL A 487 27.83 -12.44 -24.56
C VAL A 487 28.56 -11.27 -25.20
N ALA A 488 28.99 -10.31 -24.38
CA ALA A 488 29.75 -9.19 -24.88
C ALA A 488 30.95 -9.80 -25.61
N ILE A 489 31.17 -9.35 -26.85
CA ILE A 489 32.20 -9.81 -27.79
C ILE A 489 33.60 -9.97 -27.13
N ASP A 490 33.83 -9.31 -26.00
CA ASP A 490 35.05 -9.35 -25.20
C ASP A 490 35.35 -10.72 -24.54
N GLN A 491 34.34 -11.51 -24.13
CA GLN A 491 34.62 -12.84 -23.54
C GLN A 491 35.02 -13.89 -24.59
N LEU A 492 34.51 -13.81 -25.82
CA LEU A 492 34.94 -14.66 -26.94
C LEU A 492 36.42 -14.41 -27.29
N GLN A 493 36.89 -13.17 -27.23
CA GLN A 493 38.31 -12.83 -27.43
C GLN A 493 39.19 -13.39 -26.30
N GLN A 494 38.74 -13.33 -25.04
CA GLN A 494 39.50 -13.88 -23.91
C GLN A 494 39.51 -15.41 -23.87
N ILE A 495 38.41 -16.07 -24.26
CA ILE A 495 38.31 -17.53 -24.41
C ILE A 495 39.19 -17.99 -25.57
N MET A 496 39.13 -17.32 -26.73
CA MET A 496 39.97 -17.64 -27.89
C MET A 496 41.46 -17.30 -27.69
N ALA A 497 41.80 -16.33 -26.84
CA ALA A 497 43.19 -16.05 -26.50
C ALA A 497 43.81 -17.08 -25.54
N LYS A 498 42.98 -17.80 -24.76
CA LYS A 498 43.39 -18.92 -23.89
C LYS A 498 43.50 -20.25 -24.64
N SER A 499 42.81 -20.41 -25.78
CA SER A 499 42.89 -21.62 -26.61
C SER A 499 44.11 -21.68 -27.52
N ILE A 500 44.94 -20.63 -27.61
CA ILE A 500 46.15 -20.60 -28.44
C ILE A 500 47.41 -20.67 -27.56
N ASN A 501 48.12 -21.78 -27.66
CA ASN A 501 49.41 -22.02 -27.02
C ASN A 501 50.55 -21.92 -28.05
N ILE A 502 51.62 -21.20 -27.71
CA ILE A 502 52.82 -21.09 -28.53
C ILE A 502 54.03 -21.54 -27.73
N SER A 503 54.73 -22.57 -28.19
CA SER A 503 55.88 -23.15 -27.49
C SER A 503 56.95 -23.69 -28.44
N PRO A 504 58.24 -23.70 -28.07
CA PRO A 504 58.80 -23.01 -26.90
C PRO A 504 58.84 -21.48 -27.11
N ASN A 505 58.71 -20.73 -26.03
CA ASN A 505 58.89 -19.27 -26.01
C ASN A 505 59.55 -18.86 -24.68
N PRO A 506 60.84 -18.49 -24.66
CA PRO A 506 61.71 -18.20 -25.82
C PRO A 506 62.02 -19.43 -26.70
N THR A 507 62.33 -19.19 -27.98
CA THR A 507 62.69 -20.21 -28.97
C THR A 507 64.10 -20.01 -29.51
N THR A 508 64.76 -21.08 -29.94
CA THR A 508 66.04 -21.04 -30.69
C THR A 508 65.84 -21.09 -32.21
N GLY A 509 64.60 -21.12 -32.70
CA GLY A 509 64.34 -21.07 -34.15
C GLY A 509 63.12 -21.84 -34.64
N THR A 510 62.44 -22.62 -33.79
CA THR A 510 61.19 -23.31 -34.18
C THR A 510 60.14 -23.12 -33.09
N ILE A 511 58.91 -22.82 -33.49
CA ILE A 511 57.75 -22.71 -32.61
C ILE A 511 56.63 -23.59 -33.11
N THR A 512 55.88 -24.15 -32.18
CA THR A 512 54.61 -24.83 -32.41
C THR A 512 53.50 -23.94 -31.89
N ILE A 513 52.50 -23.71 -32.74
CA ILE A 513 51.24 -23.06 -32.39
C ILE A 513 50.20 -24.17 -32.28
N ASP A 514 49.59 -24.28 -31.12
CA ASP A 514 48.54 -25.25 -30.82
C ASP A 514 47.24 -24.50 -30.51
N ILE A 515 46.18 -24.84 -31.23
CA ILE A 515 44.86 -24.21 -31.13
C ILE A 515 43.86 -25.27 -30.66
N ASP A 516 43.22 -25.01 -29.52
CA ASP A 516 42.16 -25.86 -29.00
C ASP A 516 41.03 -26.02 -30.03
N ASN A 517 40.78 -27.25 -30.45
CA ASN A 517 39.80 -27.61 -31.48
C ASN A 517 38.42 -27.98 -30.93
N THR A 518 38.16 -27.73 -29.64
CA THR A 518 36.84 -27.94 -29.01
C THR A 518 35.74 -27.03 -29.57
N VAL A 519 36.08 -26.02 -30.39
CA VAL A 519 35.14 -25.14 -31.10
C VAL A 519 35.50 -25.10 -32.59
N ASN A 520 34.50 -25.09 -33.48
CA ASN A 520 34.72 -24.95 -34.91
C ASN A 520 35.32 -23.57 -35.26
N PHE A 521 36.45 -23.56 -35.98
CA PHE A 521 37.12 -22.34 -36.44
C PHE A 521 37.64 -22.49 -37.86
N GLU A 522 37.65 -21.37 -38.58
CA GLU A 522 38.44 -21.15 -39.79
C GLU A 522 39.26 -19.87 -39.60
N GLY A 523 40.46 -19.83 -40.14
CA GLY A 523 41.38 -18.75 -39.83
C GLY A 523 42.70 -18.74 -40.57
N PHE A 524 43.55 -17.83 -40.11
CA PHE A 524 44.85 -17.57 -40.70
C PHE A 524 45.90 -17.26 -39.64
N VAL A 525 47.13 -17.74 -39.84
CA VAL A 525 48.30 -17.41 -39.04
C VAL A 525 49.30 -16.62 -39.89
N SER A 526 49.86 -15.53 -39.35
CA SER A 526 50.96 -14.79 -39.96
C SER A 526 52.02 -14.41 -38.93
N ILE A 527 53.27 -14.38 -39.38
CA ILE A 527 54.43 -13.96 -38.57
C ILE A 527 54.81 -12.54 -38.99
N LYS A 528 54.95 -11.65 -38.02
CA LYS A 528 55.36 -10.25 -38.24
C LYS A 528 56.57 -9.87 -37.40
N ASN A 529 57.39 -8.97 -37.93
CA ASN A 529 58.45 -8.34 -37.13
C ASN A 529 57.85 -7.29 -36.17
N ILE A 530 58.67 -6.69 -35.30
CA ILE A 530 58.21 -5.64 -34.36
C ILE A 530 57.65 -4.38 -35.07
N LEU A 531 57.97 -4.18 -36.35
CA LEU A 531 57.46 -3.10 -37.19
C LEU A 531 56.12 -3.46 -37.86
N GLY A 532 55.59 -4.67 -37.63
CA GLY A 532 54.33 -5.14 -38.20
C GLY A 532 54.42 -5.66 -39.64
N GLN A 533 55.62 -5.79 -40.20
CA GLN A 533 55.82 -6.33 -41.55
C GLN A 533 55.76 -7.86 -41.53
N SER A 534 55.03 -8.47 -42.46
CA SER A 534 54.94 -9.92 -42.59
C SER A 534 56.27 -10.53 -43.03
N ILE A 535 56.73 -11.53 -42.28
CA ILE A 535 57.99 -12.26 -42.55
C ILE A 535 57.71 -13.57 -43.28
N SER A 536 56.49 -14.10 -43.17
CA SER A 536 56.04 -15.30 -43.86
C SER A 536 54.74 -15.04 -44.61
N ASN A 537 54.44 -15.93 -45.57
CA ASN A 537 53.09 -16.03 -46.11
C ASN A 537 52.10 -16.39 -45.01
N THR A 538 50.87 -15.95 -45.20
CA THR A 538 49.72 -16.31 -44.37
C THR A 538 49.42 -17.80 -44.54
N ILE A 539 49.19 -18.51 -43.43
CA ILE A 539 48.88 -19.94 -43.42
C ILE A 539 47.43 -20.12 -43.00
N GLU A 540 46.63 -20.79 -43.83
CA GLU A 540 45.25 -21.14 -43.52
C GLU A 540 45.18 -22.23 -42.45
N ILE A 541 44.26 -22.06 -41.50
CA ILE A 541 44.03 -22.98 -40.39
C ILE A 541 42.53 -23.23 -40.19
N ASP A 542 42.19 -24.43 -39.77
CA ASP A 542 40.86 -24.94 -39.41
C ASP A 542 40.99 -26.05 -38.35
N ASN A 543 39.88 -26.69 -37.98
CA ASN A 543 39.86 -27.77 -37.00
C ASN A 543 40.67 -29.03 -37.40
N THR A 544 40.99 -29.21 -38.68
CA THR A 544 41.73 -30.36 -39.19
C THR A 544 43.25 -30.16 -39.18
N ASN A 545 43.72 -28.91 -39.10
CA ASN A 545 45.13 -28.53 -39.03
C ASN A 545 45.42 -27.53 -37.89
N ASN A 546 44.83 -27.78 -36.72
CA ASN A 546 44.87 -26.94 -35.52
C ASN A 546 46.22 -26.88 -34.80
N GLN A 547 47.25 -27.57 -35.31
CA GLN A 547 48.62 -27.50 -34.81
C GLN A 547 49.57 -27.17 -35.97
N LEU A 548 50.36 -26.11 -35.80
CA LEU A 548 51.25 -25.59 -36.85
C LEU A 548 52.67 -25.42 -36.33
N VAL A 549 53.65 -25.89 -37.09
CA VAL A 549 55.08 -25.69 -36.81
C VAL A 549 55.63 -24.60 -37.72
N LEU A 550 56.18 -23.55 -37.12
CA LEU A 550 56.78 -22.42 -37.82
C LEU A 550 58.27 -22.32 -37.52
N SER A 551 59.04 -21.95 -38.54
CA SER A 551 60.48 -21.82 -38.46
C SER A 551 60.92 -20.35 -38.56
N LEU A 552 61.69 -19.92 -37.57
CA LEU A 552 62.39 -18.64 -37.48
C LEU A 552 63.92 -18.84 -37.55
N VAL A 553 64.40 -20.01 -38.01
CA VAL A 553 65.84 -20.34 -38.04
C VAL A 553 66.68 -19.40 -38.92
N ASN A 554 66.06 -18.69 -39.86
CA ASN A 554 66.73 -17.73 -40.75
C ASN A 554 66.60 -16.28 -40.26
N GLU A 555 65.87 -16.06 -39.17
CA GLU A 555 65.57 -14.74 -38.63
C GLU A 555 66.59 -14.30 -37.57
N ASN A 556 66.77 -13.00 -37.37
CA ASN A 556 67.70 -12.46 -36.36
C ASN A 556 67.15 -12.60 -34.94
N ASN A 557 68.03 -12.67 -33.92
CA ASN A 557 67.60 -12.67 -32.52
C ASN A 557 66.75 -11.41 -32.23
N GLY A 558 65.58 -11.58 -31.59
CA GLY A 558 64.63 -10.49 -31.42
C GLY A 558 63.21 -10.96 -31.09
N MET A 559 62.29 -10.00 -30.99
CA MET A 559 60.88 -10.26 -30.74
C MET A 559 60.10 -10.34 -32.06
N TYR A 560 59.21 -11.32 -32.15
CA TYR A 560 58.33 -11.58 -33.28
C TYR A 560 56.88 -11.59 -32.81
N LEU A 561 55.97 -11.15 -33.68
CA LEU A 561 54.53 -11.13 -33.42
C LEU A 561 53.86 -12.22 -34.24
N ILE A 562 53.20 -13.15 -33.56
CA ILE A 562 52.37 -14.18 -34.19
C ILE A 562 50.93 -13.67 -34.15
N GLU A 563 50.39 -13.40 -35.33
CA GLU A 563 49.03 -12.91 -35.53
C GLU A 563 48.15 -14.05 -36.02
N VAL A 564 47.20 -14.45 -35.18
CA VAL A 564 46.22 -15.51 -35.46
C VAL A 564 44.86 -14.86 -35.63
N THR A 565 44.20 -15.08 -36.76
CA THR A 565 42.84 -14.63 -37.02
C THR A 565 41.91 -15.83 -37.06
N LEU A 566 40.92 -15.91 -36.16
CA LEU A 566 39.92 -16.98 -36.09
C LEU A 566 38.54 -16.38 -36.28
N ASN A 567 37.74 -16.87 -37.23
CA ASN A 567 36.35 -16.42 -37.43
C ASN A 567 36.18 -14.89 -37.42
N LYS A 568 37.12 -14.16 -38.06
CA LYS A 568 37.22 -12.67 -38.12
C LYS A 568 37.75 -11.95 -36.87
N HIS A 569 38.11 -12.66 -35.81
CA HIS A 569 38.75 -12.10 -34.62
C HIS A 569 40.26 -12.28 -34.66
N LYS A 570 41.00 -11.21 -34.33
CA LYS A 570 42.46 -11.17 -34.40
C LYS A 570 43.09 -11.23 -33.01
N ILE A 571 44.07 -12.11 -32.85
CA ILE A 571 44.84 -12.34 -31.63
C ILE A 571 46.33 -12.22 -31.97
N VAL A 572 47.09 -11.51 -31.13
CA VAL A 572 48.53 -11.33 -31.32
C VAL A 572 49.29 -11.85 -30.10
N LYS A 573 50.23 -12.77 -30.32
CA LYS A 573 51.13 -13.31 -29.29
C LYS A 573 52.58 -12.91 -29.61
N LYS A 574 53.37 -12.65 -28.56
CA LYS A 574 54.79 -12.29 -28.70
C LYS A 574 55.65 -13.55 -28.55
N VAL A 575 56.62 -13.73 -29.44
CA VAL A 575 57.61 -14.79 -29.38
C VAL A 575 59.00 -14.16 -29.33
N LEU A 576 59.85 -14.63 -28.41
CA LEU A 576 61.24 -14.21 -28.31
C LEU A 576 62.15 -15.25 -28.99
N LEU A 577 62.86 -14.86 -30.05
CA LEU A 577 63.90 -15.66 -30.69
C LEU A 577 65.26 -15.33 -30.08
N GLN A 578 65.90 -16.34 -29.50
CA GLN A 578 67.22 -16.26 -28.88
C GLN A 578 68.02 -17.52 -29.25
N LYS A 579 68.83 -17.43 -30.30
CA LYS A 579 69.78 -18.46 -30.74
C LYS A 579 71.05 -18.46 -29.92
#